data_AF-A0A0K8WC28-F1
#
_entry.id   AF-A0A0K8WC28-F1
#
_cell.length_a   1.000
_cell.length_b   1.000
_cell.length_c   1.000
_cell.angle_alpha   90.00
_cell.angle_beta   90.00
_cell.angle_gamma   90.00
#
_symmetry.space_group_name_H-M   'P 1'
#
loop_
_entity.id
_entity.type
_entity.pdbx_description
1 polymer ?
#
loop_
_entity_poly.entity_id
_entity_poly.type
_entity_poly.pdbx_seq_one_letter_code
_entity_poly.pdbx_strand_id
1 'polypeptide(L)'
;MDLDINWEEYRNWDVVVITQNYLKAMLKYVQEENSGLLVHCISGWDRTPLFICLLRLSLWADGLIHQSLDITQITYFTLAYDWYLFGHQLPSREKRGEDIIVFCFHMLKFIASEEFSLGEHRKRTKTTSSSGSCGLGLKMEDDAALRE
;
A
#
# COMPACT_ATOMS: atom_id res chain seq x y z
N MET A 1 -10.19 11.68 -1.96
CA MET A 1 -11.12 10.77 -1.24
C MET A 1 -11.65 11.48 0.00
N ASP A 2 -12.96 11.66 0.16
CA ASP A 2 -13.51 12.08 1.45
C ASP A 2 -13.66 10.86 2.36
N LEU A 3 -13.17 10.98 3.60
CA LEU A 3 -13.19 9.88 4.57
C LEU A 3 -14.45 10.02 5.40
N ASP A 4 -15.46 9.22 5.08
CA ASP A 4 -16.67 9.08 5.89
C ASP A 4 -16.38 8.15 7.09
N ILE A 5 -15.63 8.67 8.06
CA ILE A 5 -15.18 7.92 9.24
C ILE A 5 -15.53 8.72 10.50
N ASN A 6 -16.34 8.14 11.38
CA ASN A 6 -16.64 8.73 12.69
C ASN A 6 -15.48 8.50 13.68
N TRP A 7 -14.49 9.38 13.66
CA TRP A 7 -13.29 9.28 14.51
C TRP A 7 -13.57 9.30 16.02
N GLU A 8 -14.74 9.78 16.46
CA GLU A 8 -15.09 9.79 17.89
C GLU A 8 -15.29 8.39 18.46
N GLU A 9 -15.65 7.42 17.62
CA GLU A 9 -15.90 6.02 18.01
C GLU A 9 -14.65 5.14 17.99
N TYR A 10 -13.44 5.69 17.78
CA TYR A 10 -12.23 4.89 17.58
C TYR A 10 -11.93 3.88 18.71
N ARG A 11 -12.42 4.15 19.92
CA ARG A 11 -12.26 3.27 21.10
C ARG A 11 -13.16 2.05 21.07
N ASN A 12 -14.22 2.09 20.27
CA ASN A 12 -15.20 1.02 20.12
C ASN A 12 -14.94 0.16 18.89
N TRP A 13 -14.04 0.59 18.00
CA TRP A 13 -13.66 -0.19 16.84
C TRP A 13 -12.89 -1.43 17.23
N ASP A 14 -13.23 -2.55 16.59
CA ASP A 14 -12.36 -3.72 16.64
C ASP A 14 -11.04 -3.48 15.90
N VAL A 15 -10.11 -4.42 16.06
CA VAL A 15 -8.77 -4.31 15.48
C VAL A 15 -8.76 -4.28 13.95
N VAL A 16 -9.76 -4.88 13.29
CA VAL A 16 -9.89 -4.87 11.83
C VAL A 16 -10.34 -3.49 11.38
N VAL A 17 -11.42 -2.97 11.97
CA VAL A 17 -12.01 -1.67 11.62
C VAL A 17 -11.02 -0.53 11.85
N ILE A 18 -10.33 -0.51 12.99
CA ILE A 18 -9.31 0.52 13.24
C ILE A 18 -8.17 0.42 12.21
N THR A 19 -7.73 -0.79 11.84
CA THR A 19 -6.67 -0.96 10.84
C THR A 19 -7.13 -0.48 9.46
N GLN A 20 -8.36 -0.78 9.05
CA GLN A 20 -8.95 -0.28 7.81
C GLN A 20 -9.01 1.25 7.79
N ASN A 21 -9.55 1.87 8.84
CA ASN A 21 -9.74 3.32 8.90
C ASN A 21 -8.42 4.08 8.86
N TYR A 22 -7.40 3.60 9.57
CA TYR A 22 -6.05 4.18 9.50
C TYR A 22 -5.41 3.98 8.11
N LEU A 23 -5.59 2.82 7.47
CA LEU A 23 -5.08 2.59 6.11
C LEU A 23 -5.73 3.53 5.09
N LYS A 24 -7.06 3.74 5.16
CA LYS A 24 -7.77 4.71 4.30
C LYS A 24 -7.22 6.13 4.49
N ALA A 25 -6.98 6.53 5.74
CA ALA A 25 -6.36 7.82 6.03
C ALA A 25 -4.95 7.95 5.40
N MET A 26 -4.12 6.91 5.52
CA MET A 26 -2.78 6.90 4.91
C MET A 26 -2.84 7.00 3.38
N LEU A 27 -3.72 6.23 2.74
CA LEU A 27 -3.90 6.27 1.28
C LEU A 27 -4.37 7.64 0.80
N LYS A 28 -5.28 8.30 1.54
CA LYS A 28 -5.69 9.68 1.27
C LYS A 28 -4.50 10.64 1.32
N TYR A 29 -3.69 10.58 2.38
CA TYR A 29 -2.52 11.46 2.51
C TYR A 29 -1.46 11.20 1.42
N VAL A 30 -1.27 9.94 1.01
CA VAL A 30 -0.40 9.61 -0.14
C VAL A 30 -0.96 10.19 -1.45
N GLN A 31 -2.27 10.14 -1.64
CA GLN A 31 -2.94 10.66 -2.85
C GLN A 31 -2.88 12.18 -2.98
N GLU A 32 -2.88 12.92 -1.87
CA GLU A 32 -2.91 14.39 -1.89
C GLU A 32 -1.58 15.03 -2.36
N GLU A 33 -0.52 14.24 -2.62
CA GLU A 33 0.75 14.60 -3.30
C GLU A 33 1.47 15.88 -2.81
N ASN A 34 1.08 16.47 -1.67
CA ASN A 34 1.59 17.76 -1.21
C ASN A 34 2.80 17.64 -0.25
N SER A 35 3.07 16.46 0.32
CA SER A 35 4.18 16.21 1.25
C SER A 35 4.45 14.71 1.42
N GLY A 36 5.55 14.36 2.12
CA GLY A 36 5.82 12.98 2.54
C GLY A 36 4.98 12.57 3.76
N LEU A 37 4.62 11.30 3.84
CA LEU A 37 3.88 10.72 4.98
C LEU A 37 4.85 10.01 5.95
N LEU A 38 4.89 10.47 7.21
CA LEU A 38 5.59 9.77 8.29
C LEU A 38 4.61 8.85 9.04
N VAL A 39 4.89 7.54 9.04
CA VAL A 39 4.13 6.54 9.80
C VAL A 39 4.99 6.03 10.95
N HIS A 40 4.52 6.20 12.19
CA HIS A 40 5.21 5.66 13.36
C HIS A 40 4.23 5.24 14.46
N CYS A 41 4.70 4.39 15.37
CA CYS A 41 4.07 4.14 16.66
C CYS A 41 5.09 4.43 17.78
N ILE A 42 4.72 4.22 19.05
CA ILE A 42 5.56 4.58 20.21
C ILE A 42 6.96 3.99 20.09
N SER A 43 7.05 2.69 19.80
CA SER A 43 8.34 2.01 19.71
C SER A 43 8.77 1.72 18.28
N GLY A 44 7.83 1.69 17.32
CA GLY A 44 8.13 1.57 15.89
C GLY A 44 8.24 0.15 15.31
N TRP A 45 8.22 -0.92 16.10
CA TRP A 45 8.58 -2.27 15.62
C TRP A 45 7.41 -3.24 15.47
N ASP A 46 6.17 -2.80 15.74
CA ASP A 46 4.94 -3.61 15.59
C ASP A 46 3.92 -2.97 14.64
N ARG A 47 3.26 -1.89 15.07
CA ARG A 47 2.20 -1.26 14.27
C ARG A 47 2.74 -0.47 13.09
N THR A 48 3.95 0.07 13.19
CA THR A 48 4.59 0.74 12.05
C THR A 48 4.82 -0.22 10.89
N PRO A 49 5.51 -1.37 11.06
CA PRO A 49 5.71 -2.29 9.95
C PRO A 49 4.40 -2.91 9.43
N LEU A 50 3.39 -3.12 10.29
CA LEU A 50 2.02 -3.46 9.87
C LEU A 50 1.48 -2.47 8.83
N PHE A 51 1.44 -1.18 9.15
CA PHE A 51 0.87 -0.18 8.24
C PHE A 51 1.74 0.07 7.00
N ILE A 52 3.07 0.05 7.13
CA ILE A 52 3.98 0.16 5.99
C ILE A 52 3.77 -1.01 5.01
N CYS A 53 3.68 -2.24 5.53
CA CYS A 53 3.45 -3.45 4.74
C CYS A 53 2.09 -3.38 4.01
N LEU A 54 1.00 -3.03 4.72
CA LEU A 54 -0.32 -2.89 4.09
C LEU A 54 -0.35 -1.80 3.01
N LEU A 55 0.19 -0.61 3.31
CA LEU A 55 0.26 0.48 2.34
C LEU A 55 1.05 0.09 1.10
N ARG A 56 2.20 -0.58 1.29
CA ARG A 56 3.04 -1.06 0.19
C ARG A 56 2.29 -2.07 -0.68
N LEU A 57 1.62 -3.04 -0.08
CA LEU A 57 0.87 -4.06 -0.80
C LEU A 57 -0.32 -3.47 -1.56
N SER A 58 -1.05 -2.51 -0.97
CA SER A 58 -2.12 -1.79 -1.68
C SER A 58 -1.59 -1.05 -2.91
N LEU A 59 -0.51 -0.27 -2.76
CA LEU A 59 0.08 0.48 -3.89
C LEU A 59 0.69 -0.44 -4.96
N TRP A 60 1.26 -1.57 -4.57
CA TRP A 60 1.78 -2.57 -5.52
C TRP A 60 0.64 -3.27 -6.28
N ALA A 61 -0.46 -3.62 -5.60
CA ALA A 61 -1.64 -4.20 -6.22
C ALA A 61 -2.26 -3.26 -7.27
N ASP A 62 -2.20 -1.94 -7.03
CA ASP A 62 -2.62 -0.91 -7.98
C ASP A 62 -1.63 -0.68 -9.14
N GLY A 63 -0.49 -1.35 -9.14
CA GLY A 63 0.58 -1.15 -10.13
C GLY A 63 1.26 0.22 -10.01
N LEU A 64 1.24 0.85 -8.82
CA LEU A 64 1.82 2.18 -8.59
C LEU A 64 3.29 2.13 -8.15
N ILE A 65 3.72 1.04 -7.51
CA ILE A 65 5.11 0.82 -7.10
C ILE A 65 5.56 -0.62 -7.39
N HIS A 66 6.88 -0.85 -7.42
CA HIS A 66 7.49 -2.19 -7.46
C HIS A 66 6.97 -3.10 -8.59
N GLN A 67 6.68 -2.54 -9.77
CA GLN A 67 6.06 -3.26 -10.90
C GLN A 67 6.97 -4.34 -11.50
N SER A 68 8.26 -4.32 -11.18
CA SER A 68 9.20 -5.36 -11.56
C SER A 68 9.14 -6.60 -10.67
N LEU A 69 8.40 -6.57 -9.56
CA LEU A 69 8.30 -7.67 -8.61
C LEU A 69 7.05 -8.51 -8.85
N ASP A 70 7.23 -9.83 -8.91
CA ASP A 70 6.13 -10.78 -8.85
C ASP A 70 5.57 -10.96 -7.42
N ILE A 71 4.51 -11.75 -7.28
CA ILE A 71 3.82 -12.02 -6.00
C ILE A 71 4.77 -12.59 -4.95
N THR A 72 5.68 -13.49 -5.35
CA THR A 72 6.62 -14.13 -4.43
C THR A 72 7.66 -13.11 -3.97
N GLN A 73 8.20 -12.33 -4.91
CA GLN A 73 9.20 -11.31 -4.66
C GLN A 73 8.68 -10.18 -3.78
N ILE A 74 7.45 -9.67 -4.00
CA ILE A 74 6.88 -8.63 -3.12
C ILE A 74 6.56 -9.18 -1.72
N THR A 75 6.19 -10.47 -1.62
CA THR A 75 5.97 -11.12 -0.33
C THR A 75 7.27 -11.23 0.46
N TYR A 76 8.37 -11.67 -0.18
CA TYR A 76 9.67 -11.67 0.47
C TYR A 76 10.18 -10.27 0.77
N PHE A 77 9.94 -9.30 -0.10
CA PHE A 77 10.33 -7.92 0.11
C PHE A 77 9.64 -7.32 1.35
N THR A 78 8.34 -7.53 1.52
CA THR A 78 7.61 -7.05 2.70
C THR A 78 8.08 -7.75 3.97
N LEU A 79 8.25 -9.07 3.97
CA LEU A 79 8.79 -9.80 5.13
C LEU A 79 10.20 -9.34 5.50
N ALA A 80 11.11 -9.24 4.52
CA ALA A 80 12.50 -8.86 4.76
C ALA A 80 12.63 -7.38 5.16
N TYR A 81 12.05 -6.48 4.37
CA TYR A 81 12.28 -5.04 4.51
C TYR A 81 11.36 -4.40 5.54
N ASP A 82 10.05 -4.66 5.44
CA ASP A 82 9.09 -4.00 6.32
C ASP A 82 9.10 -4.63 7.71
N TRP A 83 9.34 -5.93 7.86
CA TRP A 83 9.32 -6.59 9.18
C TRP A 83 10.71 -6.83 9.78
N TYR A 84 11.56 -7.64 9.14
CA TYR A 84 12.80 -8.09 9.76
C TYR A 84 13.85 -6.98 9.85
N LEU A 85 14.11 -6.26 8.76
CA LEU A 85 15.08 -5.17 8.75
C LEU A 85 14.62 -3.97 9.59
N PHE A 86 13.31 -3.78 9.74
CA PHE A 86 12.71 -2.76 10.62
C PHE A 86 12.85 -3.12 12.12
N GLY A 87 13.36 -4.30 12.44
CA GLY A 87 13.64 -4.71 13.81
C GLY A 87 12.45 -5.31 14.56
N HIS A 88 11.46 -5.86 13.84
CA HIS A 88 10.38 -6.62 14.49
C HIS A 88 10.95 -7.80 15.28
N GLN A 89 10.67 -7.89 16.58
CA GLN A 89 11.18 -9.00 17.41
C GLN A 89 10.24 -10.20 17.35
N LEU A 90 10.21 -10.85 16.18
CA LEU A 90 9.43 -12.06 15.95
C LEU A 90 9.61 -13.10 17.08
N PRO A 91 10.83 -13.43 17.56
CA PRO A 91 11.00 -14.44 18.62
C PRO A 91 10.33 -14.08 19.95
N SER A 92 10.21 -12.78 20.24
CA SER A 92 9.56 -12.28 21.47
C SER A 92 8.04 -12.35 21.35
N ARG A 93 7.51 -12.02 20.17
CA ARG A 93 6.07 -12.07 19.86
C ARG A 93 5.55 -13.50 19.80
N GLU A 94 6.28 -14.39 19.14
CA GLU A 94 5.96 -15.81 19.04
C GLU A 94 5.85 -16.46 20.44
N LYS A 95 6.82 -16.20 21.34
CA LYS A 95 6.78 -16.69 22.73
C LYS A 95 5.56 -16.20 23.52
N ARG A 96 4.98 -15.07 23.13
CA ARG A 96 3.80 -14.46 23.77
C ARG A 96 2.49 -14.82 23.07
N GLY A 97 2.54 -15.58 21.97
CA GLY A 97 1.37 -15.90 21.15
C GLY A 97 0.80 -14.66 20.42
N GLU A 98 1.66 -13.70 20.08
CA GLU A 98 1.25 -12.48 19.39
C GLU A 98 1.51 -12.59 17.88
N ASP A 99 0.44 -12.83 17.13
CA ASP A 99 0.51 -13.14 15.71
C ASP A 99 0.36 -11.89 14.81
N ILE A 100 1.08 -10.80 15.11
CA ILE A 100 0.88 -9.52 14.39
C ILE A 100 1.28 -9.60 12.90
N ILE A 101 2.32 -10.36 12.54
CA ILE A 101 2.67 -10.60 11.12
C ILE A 101 1.55 -11.37 10.43
N VAL A 102 1.03 -12.41 11.08
CA VAL A 102 -0.10 -13.18 10.53
C VAL A 102 -1.32 -12.30 10.39
N PHE A 103 -1.61 -11.44 11.38
CA PHE A 103 -2.69 -10.46 11.33
C PHE A 103 -2.51 -9.50 10.14
N CYS A 104 -1.30 -9.02 9.86
CA CYS A 104 -1.03 -8.19 8.69
C CYS A 104 -1.46 -8.86 7.38
N PHE A 105 -1.08 -10.11 7.15
CA PHE A 105 -1.51 -10.83 5.94
C PHE A 105 -2.99 -11.22 5.98
N HIS A 106 -3.53 -11.46 7.17
CA HIS A 106 -4.96 -11.67 7.36
C HIS A 106 -5.79 -10.44 6.97
N MET A 107 -5.27 -9.23 7.17
CA MET A 107 -5.94 -7.99 6.78
C MET A 107 -6.17 -7.87 5.27
N LEU A 108 -5.39 -8.54 4.43
CA LEU A 108 -5.52 -8.46 2.96
C LEU A 108 -6.92 -8.82 2.46
N LYS A 109 -7.60 -9.76 3.09
CA LYS A 109 -8.99 -10.13 2.72
C LYS A 109 -10.03 -9.06 3.05
N PHE A 110 -9.67 -8.10 3.91
CA PHE A 110 -10.55 -7.00 4.34
C PHE A 110 -10.25 -5.68 3.62
N ILE A 111 -9.22 -5.63 2.76
CA ILE A 111 -8.79 -4.41 2.08
C ILE A 111 -8.75 -4.55 0.55
N ALA A 112 -9.48 -5.53 0.00
CA ALA A 112 -9.52 -5.82 -1.44
C ALA A 112 -10.54 -4.96 -2.22
N SER A 113 -11.36 -4.16 -1.54
CA SER A 113 -12.34 -3.26 -2.16
C SER A 113 -11.69 -2.01 -2.75
N GLU A 114 -12.37 -1.36 -3.70
CA GLU A 114 -11.93 -0.12 -4.36
C GLU A 114 -11.67 1.05 -3.40
N GLU A 115 -12.24 1.01 -2.21
CA GLU A 115 -11.98 2.03 -1.17
C GLU A 115 -10.54 2.01 -0.62
N PHE A 116 -9.75 0.98 -0.96
CA PHE A 116 -8.33 0.88 -0.63
C PHE A 116 -7.43 1.01 -1.87
N SER A 117 -8.00 1.38 -3.03
CA SER A 117 -7.28 1.56 -4.30
C SER A 117 -7.12 3.03 -4.67
N LEU A 118 -5.91 3.38 -5.10
CA LEU A 118 -5.57 4.65 -5.74
C LEU A 118 -5.48 4.53 -7.28
N GLY A 119 -5.52 3.32 -7.84
CA GLY A 119 -5.34 3.05 -9.26
C GLY A 119 -6.42 3.68 -10.17
N GLU A 120 -7.69 3.62 -9.76
CA GLU A 120 -8.83 4.17 -10.52
C GLU A 120 -8.85 5.71 -10.54
N HIS A 121 -8.46 6.35 -9.43
CA HIS A 121 -8.44 7.81 -9.31
C HIS A 121 -7.46 8.46 -10.29
N ARG A 122 -6.30 7.83 -10.53
CA ARG A 122 -5.29 8.36 -11.46
C ARG A 122 -5.69 8.19 -12.93
N LYS A 123 -6.48 7.16 -13.27
CA LYS A 123 -7.08 7.03 -14.61
C LYS A 123 -8.08 8.16 -14.88
N ARG A 124 -8.90 8.53 -13.89
CA ARG A 124 -9.86 9.65 -13.99
C ARG A 124 -9.17 11.00 -14.17
N THR A 125 -8.09 11.27 -13.43
CA THR A 125 -7.33 12.52 -13.57
C THR A 125 -6.65 12.63 -14.94
N LYS A 126 -6.15 11.52 -15.50
CA LYS A 126 -5.58 11.49 -16.87
C LYS A 126 -6.61 11.79 -17.96
N THR A 127 -7.88 11.42 -17.78
CA THR A 127 -8.94 11.74 -18.75
C THR A 127 -9.43 13.18 -18.69
N THR A 128 -9.20 13.89 -17.59
CA THR A 128 -9.61 15.31 -17.42
C THR A 128 -8.51 16.32 -17.74
N SER A 129 -7.28 15.88 -18.04
CA SER A 129 -6.15 16.75 -18.39
C SER A 129 -5.74 16.67 -19.87
N SER A 130 -6.64 16.29 -20.78
CA SER A 130 -6.39 16.32 -22.22
C SER A 130 -7.25 17.38 -22.92
N SER A 131 -6.96 18.64 -22.62
CA SER A 131 -7.24 19.77 -23.52
C SER A 131 -6.02 20.68 -23.51
N GLY A 132 -5.02 20.28 -24.30
CA GLY A 132 -3.74 20.97 -24.46
C GLY A 132 -2.91 20.25 -25.51
N SER A 133 -3.11 20.63 -26.77
CA SER A 133 -2.40 20.12 -27.94
C SER A 133 -0.89 20.39 -27.86
N CYS A 134 -0.06 19.35 -27.95
CA CYS A 134 1.18 19.38 -28.73
C CYS A 134 1.54 17.97 -29.20
N GLY A 135 1.52 17.77 -30.52
CA GLY A 135 1.86 16.51 -31.15
C GLY A 135 3.37 16.30 -31.19
N LEU A 136 3.82 15.14 -30.71
CA LEU A 136 5.04 14.47 -31.14
C LEU A 136 4.76 12.97 -31.11
N GLY A 137 4.56 12.38 -32.28
CA GLY A 137 4.40 10.95 -32.45
C GLY A 137 5.72 10.23 -32.20
N LEU A 138 5.72 9.29 -31.25
CA LEU A 138 6.75 8.27 -31.15
C LEU A 138 6.23 7.04 -31.88
N LYS A 139 6.85 6.74 -33.03
CA LYS A 139 6.68 5.47 -33.73
C LYS A 139 7.23 4.35 -32.83
N MET A 140 6.44 3.30 -32.68
CA MET A 140 6.85 2.03 -32.11
C MET A 140 7.48 1.23 -33.26
N GLU A 141 8.78 0.95 -33.18
CA GLU A 141 9.47 0.03 -34.10
C GLU A 141 9.45 -1.38 -33.49
N ASP A 142 8.96 -2.33 -34.27
CA ASP A 142 8.89 -3.77 -33.99
C ASP A 142 10.30 -4.37 -34.03
N ASP A 143 10.79 -4.87 -32.89
CA ASP A 143 12.06 -5.62 -32.82
C ASP A 143 11.79 -7.13 -32.89
N ALA A 144 11.26 -7.57 -34.03
CA ALA A 144 10.98 -8.96 -34.34
C ALA A 144 11.72 -9.41 -35.60
N ALA A 145 13.06 -9.40 -35.60
CA ALA A 145 13.86 -10.17 -36.56
C ALA A 145 15.36 -10.19 -36.24
N LEU A 146 15.81 -11.00 -35.27
CA LEU A 146 17.17 -11.55 -35.31
C LEU A 146 17.15 -13.00 -34.81
N ARG A 147 16.76 -13.88 -35.72
CA ARG A 147 17.18 -15.28 -35.76
C ARG A 147 17.94 -15.47 -37.07
N GLU A 148 19.26 -15.51 -37.00
CA GLU A 148 20.14 -16.34 -37.84
C GLU A 148 21.32 -16.80 -36.97
#